data_AF-A0A182P748-F1
#
_entry.id   AF-A0A182P748-F1
#
_cell.length_a   1.000
_cell.length_b   1.000
_cell.length_c   1.000
_cell.angle_alpha   90.00
_cell.angle_beta   90.00
_cell.angle_gamma   90.00
#
_symmetry.space_group_name_H-M   'P 1'
#
loop_
_entity.id
_entity.type
_entity.pdbx_description
1 polymer ?
#
loop_
_entity_poly.entity_id
_entity_poly.type
_entity_poly.pdbx_seq_one_letter_code
_entity_poly.pdbx_strand_id
1 'polypeptide(L)'
;MRFAIRGILLLITLFALCLAARRSSLEFSNPCLENRTCANNEEFICCGPCAEPTCSKAEPESNCASVCIAGCFCRKNYIRRTIGGPCILQNSCPKPMKATTKKP
;
A
#
# COMPACT_ATOMS: atom_id res chain seq x y z
N MET A 1 -26.12 50.33 14.39
CA MET A 1 -26.34 49.59 13.12
C MET A 1 -25.10 49.53 12.22
N ARG A 2 -24.41 50.65 11.94
CA ARG A 2 -23.22 50.68 11.06
C ARG A 2 -22.02 49.83 11.55
N PHE A 3 -21.81 49.73 12.86
CA PHE A 3 -20.77 48.89 13.47
C PHE A 3 -21.06 47.39 13.32
N ALA A 4 -22.32 46.98 13.43
CA ALA A 4 -22.75 45.62 13.22
C ALA A 4 -22.58 45.19 11.76
N ILE A 5 -22.90 46.06 10.80
CA ILE A 5 -22.74 45.80 9.36
C ILE A 5 -21.25 45.63 8.99
N ARG A 6 -20.36 46.50 9.51
CA ARG A 6 -18.91 46.35 9.31
C ARG A 6 -18.37 45.06 9.92
N GLY A 7 -18.86 44.66 11.10
CA GLY A 7 -18.52 43.39 11.73
C GLY A 7 -18.98 42.18 10.91
N ILE A 8 -20.21 42.19 10.40
CA ILE A 8 -20.76 41.12 9.55
C ILE A 8 -19.99 41.01 8.23
N LEU A 9 -19.65 42.13 7.59
CA LEU A 9 -18.85 42.14 6.37
C LEU A 9 -17.45 41.56 6.59
N LEU A 10 -16.79 41.87 7.72
CA LEU A 10 -15.49 41.29 8.08
C LEU A 10 -15.59 39.78 8.33
N LEU A 11 -16.66 39.30 8.97
CA LEU A 11 -16.86 37.87 9.20
C LEU A 11 -17.12 37.11 7.90
N ILE A 12 -17.89 37.67 6.98
CA ILE A 12 -18.18 37.07 5.67
C ILE A 12 -16.92 37.00 4.81
N THR A 13 -16.10 38.05 4.79
CA THR A 13 -14.85 38.03 4.02
C THR A 13 -13.85 37.03 4.59
N LEU A 14 -13.72 36.93 5.91
CA LEU A 14 -12.88 35.91 6.57
C LEU A 14 -13.36 34.48 6.27
N PHE A 15 -14.66 34.23 6.29
CA PHE A 15 -15.22 32.92 5.95
C PHE A 15 -15.01 32.57 4.47
N ALA A 16 -15.21 33.53 3.56
CA ALA A 16 -14.95 33.35 2.13
C ALA A 16 -13.46 33.12 1.83
N LEU A 17 -12.56 33.84 2.52
CA LEU A 17 -11.11 33.61 2.50
C LEU A 17 -10.76 32.21 3.02
N CYS A 18 -11.39 31.75 4.10
CA CYS A 18 -11.23 30.38 4.59
C CYS A 18 -11.72 29.32 3.60
N LEU A 19 -12.85 29.55 2.92
CA LEU A 19 -13.38 28.63 1.91
C LEU A 19 -12.51 28.59 0.65
N ALA A 20 -11.95 29.72 0.22
CA ALA A 20 -11.01 29.78 -0.90
C ALA A 20 -9.61 29.23 -0.54
N ALA A 21 -9.21 29.37 0.74
CA ALA A 21 -7.97 28.81 1.28
C ALA A 21 -8.08 27.32 1.62
N ARG A 22 -9.30 26.76 1.70
CA ARG A 22 -9.53 25.32 1.55
C ARG A 22 -9.30 24.96 0.07
N ARG A 23 -8.04 25.06 -0.35
CA ARG A 23 -7.50 24.10 -1.30
C ARG A 23 -7.71 22.75 -0.64
N SER A 24 -8.79 22.08 -1.00
CA SER A 24 -8.81 20.63 -1.04
C SER A 24 -7.68 20.26 -1.97
N SER A 25 -6.45 20.20 -1.44
CA SER A 25 -5.48 19.29 -1.97
C SER A 25 -6.16 17.94 -1.83
N LEU A 26 -6.82 17.50 -2.90
CA LEU A 26 -7.00 16.08 -3.15
C LEU A 26 -5.56 15.59 -3.27
N GLU A 27 -4.93 15.36 -2.12
CA GLU A 27 -3.63 14.75 -2.02
C GLU A 27 -3.83 13.33 -2.49
N PHE A 28 -3.74 13.16 -3.81
CA PHE A 28 -3.30 11.92 -4.39
C PHE A 28 -1.88 11.74 -3.87
N SER A 29 -1.77 11.19 -2.66
CA SER A 29 -0.50 10.87 -2.03
C SER A 29 0.26 10.04 -3.05
N ASN A 30 1.35 10.59 -3.59
CA ASN A 30 2.19 9.86 -4.53
C ASN A 30 3.00 8.86 -3.70
N PRO A 31 2.65 7.56 -3.71
CA PRO A 31 3.30 6.60 -2.85
C PRO A 31 4.80 6.44 -3.19
N CYS A 32 5.24 6.85 -4.38
CA CYS A 32 6.65 6.83 -4.77
C CYS A 32 7.54 7.87 -4.07
N LEU A 33 6.95 8.96 -3.59
CA LEU A 33 7.71 10.04 -2.97
C LEU A 33 7.87 9.82 -1.46
N GLU A 34 7.18 8.82 -0.91
CA GLU A 34 7.25 8.49 0.50
C GLU A 34 8.38 7.48 0.73
N ASN A 35 9.35 7.85 1.57
CA ASN A 35 10.44 6.96 1.96
C ASN A 35 9.92 5.92 2.96
N ARG A 36 9.40 4.80 2.45
CA ARG A 36 8.90 3.67 3.24
C ARG A 36 10.03 2.67 3.50
N THR A 37 10.22 2.29 4.76
CA THR A 37 11.12 1.20 5.13
C THR A 37 10.42 -0.15 5.01
N CYS A 38 10.99 -1.04 4.20
CA CYS A 38 10.52 -2.42 4.05
C CYS A 38 11.32 -3.40 4.93
N ALA A 39 10.77 -4.59 5.15
CA ALA A 39 11.47 -5.62 5.92
C ALA A 39 12.67 -6.20 5.14
N ASN A 40 13.41 -7.09 5.80
CA ASN A 40 14.53 -7.79 5.16
C ASN A 40 14.06 -8.53 3.91
N ASN A 41 14.85 -8.40 2.84
CA ASN A 41 14.60 -9.01 1.53
C ASN A 41 13.34 -8.49 0.81
N GLU A 42 12.80 -7.36 1.25
CA GLU A 42 11.73 -6.64 0.56
C GLU A 42 12.26 -5.34 -0.07
N GLU A 43 11.62 -4.90 -1.14
CA GLU A 43 11.81 -3.59 -1.77
C GLU A 43 10.47 -2.88 -1.93
N PHE A 44 10.49 -1.55 -1.76
CA PHE A 44 9.29 -0.76 -1.98
C PHE A 44 9.09 -0.55 -3.48
N ILE A 45 7.92 -0.94 -3.99
CA ILE A 45 7.52 -0.75 -5.38
C ILE A 45 6.25 0.09 -5.37
N CYS A 46 6.25 1.20 -6.10
CA CYS A 46 5.09 2.09 -6.14
C CYS A 46 3.88 1.50 -6.87
N CYS A 47 4.15 0.70 -7.88
CA CYS A 47 3.15 0.13 -8.77
C CYS A 47 3.56 -1.32 -9.00
N GLY A 48 3.45 -2.11 -7.93
CA GLY A 48 3.76 -3.53 -7.94
C GLY A 48 2.55 -4.39 -8.29
N PRO A 49 2.75 -5.71 -8.42
CA PRO A 49 1.67 -6.64 -8.68
C PRO A 49 0.64 -6.60 -7.54
N CYS A 50 -0.63 -6.85 -7.84
CA CYS A 50 -1.67 -6.91 -6.81
C CYS A 50 -1.53 -8.09 -5.85
N ALA A 51 -0.82 -9.14 -6.26
CA ALA A 51 -0.63 -10.37 -5.51
C ALA A 51 0.78 -10.90 -5.74
N GLU A 52 1.47 -11.23 -4.65
CA GLU A 52 2.80 -11.83 -4.68
C GLU A 52 2.73 -13.36 -4.69
N PRO A 53 3.66 -14.03 -5.38
CA PRO A 53 3.81 -15.46 -5.27
C PRO A 53 4.21 -15.87 -3.85
N THR A 54 3.69 -17.00 -3.40
CA THR A 54 4.08 -17.61 -2.13
C THR A 54 4.66 -19.00 -2.36
N CYS A 55 5.36 -19.56 -1.36
CA CYS A 55 5.86 -20.93 -1.44
C CYS A 55 4.78 -21.98 -1.75
N SER A 56 3.53 -21.75 -1.33
CA SER A 56 2.41 -22.65 -1.61
C SER A 56 1.63 -22.32 -2.89
N LYS A 57 1.72 -21.07 -3.38
CA LYS A 57 1.06 -20.61 -4.61
C LYS A 57 2.03 -19.76 -5.42
N ALA A 58 2.81 -20.42 -6.29
CA ALA A 58 3.81 -19.77 -7.14
C ALA A 58 3.17 -18.88 -8.22
N GLU A 59 1.95 -19.21 -8.66
CA GLU A 59 1.16 -18.38 -9.57
C GLU A 59 -0.11 -17.92 -8.85
N PRO A 60 -0.11 -16.74 -8.22
CA PRO A 60 -1.32 -16.17 -7.66
C PRO A 60 -2.28 -15.84 -8.81
N GLU A 61 -3.50 -16.35 -8.74
CA GLU A 61 -4.59 -15.93 -9.61
C GLU A 61 -4.82 -14.44 -9.39
N SER A 62 -4.31 -13.64 -10.31
CA SER A 62 -4.42 -12.19 -10.26
C SER A 62 -5.35 -11.75 -11.37
N ASN A 63 -6.65 -11.65 -11.05
CA ASN A 63 -7.62 -10.93 -11.89
C ASN A 63 -7.38 -9.42 -11.76
N CYS A 64 -6.16 -8.97 -11.99
CA CYS A 64 -5.68 -7.61 -11.70
C CYS A 64 -5.28 -6.88 -12.97
N ALA A 65 -6.04 -7.09 -14.06
CA ALA A 65 -5.68 -6.67 -15.41
C ALA A 65 -5.40 -5.16 -15.58
N SER A 66 -5.65 -4.32 -14.58
CA SER A 66 -5.36 -2.88 -14.63
C SER A 66 -5.08 -2.24 -13.28
N VAL A 67 -4.75 -3.03 -12.25
CA VAL A 67 -4.51 -2.51 -10.89
C VAL A 67 -3.12 -2.89 -10.42
N CYS A 68 -2.33 -1.89 -10.06
CA CYS A 68 -1.10 -2.06 -9.30
C CYS A 68 -1.26 -1.45 -7.92
N ILE A 69 -0.52 -1.98 -6.94
CA ILE A 69 -0.55 -1.49 -5.56
C ILE A 69 0.85 -1.02 -5.16
N ALA A 70 0.91 0.07 -4.41
CA ALA A 70 2.15 0.48 -3.77
C ALA A 70 2.38 -0.33 -2.50
N GLY A 71 3.59 -0.82 -2.29
CA GLY A 71 3.89 -1.63 -1.12
C GLY A 71 5.30 -2.21 -1.11
N CYS A 72 5.57 -3.01 -0.09
CA CYS A 72 6.80 -3.78 0.05
C CYS A 72 6.62 -5.17 -0.56
N PHE A 73 7.47 -5.50 -1.53
CA PHE A 73 7.44 -6.75 -2.30
C PHE A 73 8.75 -7.51 -2.11
N CYS A 74 8.72 -8.82 -2.23
CA CYS A 74 9.93 -9.64 -2.22
C CYS A 74 10.87 -9.23 -3.35
N ARG A 75 12.13 -8.96 -3.00
CA ARG A 75 13.19 -8.68 -3.99
C ARG A 75 13.38 -9.85 -4.94
N LYS A 76 14.05 -9.59 -6.06
CA LYS A 76 14.46 -10.63 -7.02
C LYS A 76 15.12 -11.83 -6.30
N ASN A 77 14.72 -13.05 -6.68
CA ASN A 77 15.13 -14.35 -6.13
C ASN A 77 14.58 -14.69 -4.72
N TYR A 78 13.76 -13.82 -4.14
CA TYR A 78 13.02 -14.11 -2.92
C TYR A 78 11.54 -14.41 -3.23
N ILE A 79 10.88 -15.13 -2.32
CA ILE A 79 9.48 -15.49 -2.39
C ILE A 79 8.86 -15.40 -1.01
N ARG A 80 7.58 -15.02 -0.94
CA ARG A 80 6.90 -14.86 0.34
C ARG A 80 6.60 -16.24 0.91
N ARG A 81 7.06 -16.53 2.13
CA ARG A 81 6.86 -17.87 2.73
C ARG A 81 5.37 -18.22 2.84
N THR A 82 4.58 -17.29 3.34
CA THR A 82 3.12 -17.34 3.50
C THR A 82 2.57 -15.93 3.27
N ILE A 83 1.26 -15.78 3.06
CA ILE A 83 0.62 -14.45 2.96
C ILE A 83 0.95 -13.65 4.22
N GLY A 84 1.47 -12.42 4.05
CA GLY A 84 1.94 -11.56 5.14
C GLY A 84 3.21 -12.02 5.87
N GLY A 85 3.80 -13.16 5.47
CA GLY A 85 5.04 -13.70 6.05
C GLY A 85 6.31 -13.11 5.43
N PRO A 86 7.50 -13.54 5.88
CA PRO A 86 8.76 -13.01 5.39
C PRO A 86 9.09 -13.48 3.97
N CYS A 87 9.88 -12.66 3.27
CA CYS A 87 10.54 -13.03 2.02
C CYS A 87 11.79 -13.87 2.29
N ILE A 88 11.78 -15.10 1.79
CA ILE A 88 12.88 -16.07 1.90
C ILE A 88 13.43 -16.38 0.51
N LEU A 89 14.63 -16.95 0.41
CA LEU A 89 15.15 -17.39 -0.88
C LEU A 89 14.19 -18.43 -1.50
N GLN A 90 13.94 -18.34 -2.80
CA GLN A 90 13.03 -19.24 -3.52
C GLN A 90 13.33 -20.72 -3.30
N ASN A 91 14.61 -21.08 -3.28
CA ASN A 91 15.09 -22.45 -3.05
C ASN A 91 14.98 -22.93 -1.59
N SER A 92 14.58 -22.04 -0.67
CA SER A 92 14.39 -22.33 0.77
C SER A 92 12.93 -22.55 1.14
N CYS A 93 12.02 -22.63 0.16
CA CYS A 93 10.64 -22.98 0.42
C CYS A 93 10.54 -24.35 1.10
N PRO A 94 9.68 -24.50 2.13
CA PRO A 94 9.43 -25.80 2.73
C PRO A 94 8.88 -26.74 1.67
N LYS A 95 9.51 -27.90 1.52
CA LYS A 95 8.96 -28.96 0.67
C LYS A 95 7.57 -29.30 1.19
N PRO A 96 6.57 -29.54 0.31
CA PRO A 96 5.28 -30.03 0.78
C PRO A 96 5.57 -31.29 1.59
N MET A 97 5.27 -31.24 2.89
CA MET A 97 5.40 -32.41 3.74
C MET A 97 4.43 -33.42 3.15
N LYS A 98 4.95 -34.47 2.51
CA LYS A 98 4.14 -35.64 2.17
C LYS A 98 3.48 -36.05 3.48
N ALA A 99 2.16 -35.99 3.57
CA ALA A 99 1.43 -36.52 4.70
C ALA A 99 1.90 -37.97 4.86
N THR A 100 2.75 -38.23 5.84
CA THR A 100 3.08 -39.58 6.24
C THR A 100 1.80 -40.13 6.82
N THR A 101 1.01 -40.81 6.00
CA THR A 101 0.02 -41.79 6.46
C THR A 101 0.75 -42.69 7.43
N LYS A 102 0.55 -42.46 8.72
CA LYS A 102 0.93 -43.39 9.78
C LYS A 102 0.04 -44.61 9.53
N LYS A 103 0.59 -45.62 8.84
CA LYS A 103 -0.07 -46.91 8.66
C LYS A 103 -0.31 -47.49 10.07
N PRO A 104 -1.53 -47.97 10.39
CA PRO A 104 -1.87 -48.51 11.71
C PRO A 104 -1.01 -49.73 12.07
#